data_AF-A0A7J2RCY2-F1
#
_entry.id   AF-A0A7J2RCY2-F1
#
_cell.length_a   1.000
_cell.length_b   1.000
_cell.length_c   1.000
_cell.angle_alpha   90.00
_cell.angle_beta   90.00
_cell.angle_gamma   90.00
#
_symmetry.space_group_name_H-M   'P 1'
#
loop_
_entity.id
_entity.type
_entity.pdbx_description
1 polymer ?
#
loop_
_entity_poly.entity_id
_entity_poly.type
_entity_poly.pdbx_seq_one_letter_code
_entity_poly.pdbx_strand_id
1 'polypeptide(L)'
;MIGGSFCDVKLVMKWSDTWLSNKDCNGDGVLDRGYPCDPINASSSACEGAWLTNHQSGLVEMPNGKFKKWTYFVKIVMVPDDAYVENNYWYTVNGIEIGPVIWGAYAIIQQVSNDPFLGEHGILYKSPAGPGLGKY
;
A
#
# COMPACT_ATOMS: atom_id res chain seq x y z
N MET A 1 -10.98 -6.39 -4.94
CA MET A 1 -11.16 -5.21 -5.82
C MET A 1 -12.63 -5.13 -6.20
N ILE A 2 -13.23 -3.95 -6.21
CA ILE A 2 -14.55 -3.73 -6.80
C ILE A 2 -14.32 -3.09 -8.17
N GLY A 3 -14.56 -3.85 -9.22
CA GLY A 3 -14.41 -3.43 -10.61
C GLY A 3 -15.42 -4.20 -11.45
N GLY A 4 -16.55 -3.56 -11.73
CA GLY A 4 -17.54 -4.08 -12.68
C GLY A 4 -16.99 -4.04 -14.11
N SER A 5 -17.64 -4.77 -15.01
CA SER A 5 -17.20 -4.92 -16.40
C SER A 5 -16.91 -3.57 -17.08
N PHE A 6 -15.65 -3.41 -17.53
CA PHE A 6 -15.19 -2.31 -18.39
C PHE A 6 -15.17 -0.89 -17.79
N CYS A 7 -15.01 -0.71 -16.47
CA CYS A 7 -14.62 0.62 -15.94
C CYS A 7 -13.08 0.82 -16.00
N ASP A 8 -12.64 1.80 -16.80
CA ASP A 8 -11.22 2.18 -16.89
C ASP A 8 -10.71 2.70 -15.53
N VAL A 9 -9.83 1.93 -14.88
CA VAL A 9 -9.15 2.35 -13.64
C VAL A 9 -7.88 3.13 -13.98
N LYS A 10 -7.90 4.44 -13.70
CA LYS A 10 -6.72 5.30 -13.82
C LYS A 10 -5.83 5.11 -12.60
N LEU A 11 -4.84 4.23 -12.75
CA LEU A 11 -3.81 3.92 -11.75
C LEU A 11 -2.59 4.83 -11.92
N VAL A 12 -2.15 5.45 -10.84
CA VAL A 12 -0.85 6.14 -10.72
C VAL A 12 -0.14 5.60 -9.48
N MET A 13 1.05 5.06 -9.68
CA MET A 13 1.91 4.57 -8.59
C MET A 13 3.20 5.39 -8.54
N LYS A 14 3.75 5.54 -7.34
CA LYS A 14 5.14 6.00 -7.09
C LYS A 14 5.71 5.17 -5.96
N TRP A 15 6.97 4.79 -6.04
CA TRP A 15 7.61 3.86 -5.12
C TRP A 15 9.07 4.26 -4.88
N SER A 16 9.71 3.69 -3.86
CA SER A 16 11.18 3.76 -3.67
C SER A 16 11.89 2.68 -4.47
N ASP A 17 13.18 2.88 -4.77
CA ASP A 17 13.99 1.88 -5.49
C ASP A 17 14.06 0.54 -4.71
N THR A 18 13.99 0.57 -3.38
CA THR A 18 13.88 -0.61 -2.50
C THR A 18 12.54 -1.36 -2.64
N TRP A 19 11.47 -0.71 -3.13
CA TRP A 19 10.18 -1.35 -3.34
C TRP A 19 10.11 -2.09 -4.68
N LEU A 20 10.56 -1.46 -5.77
CA LEU A 20 10.60 -2.06 -7.10
C LEU A 20 11.75 -1.45 -7.90
N SER A 21 12.74 -2.28 -8.20
CA SER A 21 13.91 -1.91 -8.99
C SER A 21 13.48 -1.45 -10.39
N ASN A 22 14.20 -0.47 -10.94
CA ASN A 22 14.05 -0.05 -12.33
C ASN A 22 14.88 -0.91 -13.32
N LYS A 23 15.55 -1.95 -12.81
CA LYS A 23 16.48 -2.82 -13.53
C LYS A 23 16.32 -4.27 -13.06
N ASP A 24 16.25 -5.20 -14.01
CA ASP A 24 16.51 -6.63 -13.79
C ASP A 24 17.95 -6.82 -13.27
N CYS A 25 18.07 -7.30 -12.03
CA CYS A 25 19.32 -7.54 -11.35
C CYS A 25 19.57 -9.02 -11.02
N ASN A 26 18.52 -9.84 -10.90
CA ASN A 26 18.64 -11.27 -10.66
C ASN A 26 18.89 -12.09 -11.97
N GLY A 27 18.55 -11.52 -13.14
CA GLY A 27 18.70 -12.13 -14.47
C GLY A 27 17.49 -12.92 -14.98
N ASP A 28 16.31 -12.79 -14.38
CA ASP A 28 15.10 -13.57 -14.72
C ASP A 28 14.23 -12.93 -15.82
N GLY A 29 14.50 -11.68 -16.21
CA GLY A 29 13.76 -10.92 -17.21
C GLY A 29 12.56 -10.12 -16.69
N VAL A 30 12.33 -10.02 -15.38
CA VAL A 30 11.34 -9.12 -14.77
C VAL A 30 12.00 -8.01 -13.94
N LEU A 31 11.18 -7.12 -13.35
CA LEU A 31 11.65 -6.06 -12.45
C LEU A 31 11.63 -6.58 -11.01
N ASP A 32 12.78 -6.63 -10.35
CA ASP A 32 12.91 -7.10 -8.96
C ASP A 32 12.05 -6.27 -7.99
N ARG A 33 11.12 -6.92 -7.27
CA ARG A 33 10.41 -6.28 -6.15
C ARG A 33 11.29 -6.31 -4.91
N GLY A 34 12.12 -5.30 -4.76
CA GLY A 34 13.16 -5.24 -3.73
C GLY A 34 14.26 -6.25 -4.02
N TYR A 35 15.18 -5.92 -4.93
CA TYR A 35 16.29 -6.81 -5.33
C TYR A 35 17.11 -7.39 -4.15
N PRO A 36 17.36 -6.65 -3.04
CA PRO A 36 18.02 -7.24 -1.87
C PRO A 36 17.16 -8.22 -1.05
N CYS A 37 15.86 -8.32 -1.31
CA CYS A 37 14.85 -8.83 -0.37
C CYS A 37 13.64 -9.52 -1.03
N ASP A 38 13.84 -10.28 -2.12
CA ASP A 38 12.80 -11.09 -2.79
C ASP A 38 11.94 -11.90 -1.78
N PRO A 39 10.63 -11.62 -1.65
CA PRO A 39 9.75 -12.21 -0.63
C PRO A 39 9.46 -13.71 -0.70
N ILE A 40 10.38 -14.52 -0.16
CA ILE A 40 10.05 -15.85 0.39
C ILE A 40 10.49 -16.07 1.86
N ASN A 41 11.49 -15.46 2.52
CA ASN A 41 12.42 -14.33 2.33
C ASN A 41 11.94 -12.86 2.50
N ALA A 42 10.65 -12.58 2.80
CA ALA A 42 10.23 -11.28 3.36
C ALA A 42 10.55 -11.12 4.87
N SER A 43 11.65 -11.75 5.30
CA SER A 43 12.09 -11.86 6.69
C SER A 43 13.53 -11.33 6.82
N SER A 44 13.85 -10.26 6.10
CA SER A 44 15.18 -9.65 6.08
C SER A 44 15.12 -8.13 6.06
N SER A 45 16.06 -7.52 6.78
CA SER A 45 16.28 -6.08 6.91
C SER A 45 16.63 -5.37 5.61
N ALA A 46 16.90 -6.12 4.54
CA ALA A 46 17.36 -5.59 3.26
C ALA A 46 16.25 -4.86 2.46
N CYS A 47 15.01 -4.82 2.99
CA CYS A 47 13.87 -4.06 2.47
C CYS A 47 13.55 -2.80 3.30
N GLU A 48 14.37 -2.40 4.29
CA GLU A 48 14.22 -1.12 4.99
C GLU A 48 14.22 0.07 3.98
N GLY A 49 13.36 1.05 4.18
CA GLY A 49 13.08 2.14 3.23
C GLY A 49 12.13 1.79 2.06
N ALA A 50 11.62 0.55 1.95
CA ALA A 50 10.70 0.18 0.88
C ALA A 50 9.29 0.78 1.10
N TRP A 51 8.81 1.60 0.15
CA TRP A 51 7.48 2.20 0.21
C TRP A 51 6.80 2.31 -1.15
N LEU A 52 5.47 2.33 -1.11
CA LEU A 52 4.57 2.53 -2.25
C LEU A 52 3.50 3.57 -1.91
N THR A 53 3.24 4.45 -2.88
CA THR A 53 1.98 5.17 -3.01
C THR A 53 1.21 4.62 -4.21
N ASN A 54 -0.07 4.32 -4.01
CA ASN A 54 -0.96 3.84 -5.07
C ASN A 54 -2.23 4.69 -5.06
N HIS A 55 -2.46 5.40 -6.17
CA HIS A 55 -3.61 6.28 -6.39
C HIS A 55 -4.42 5.71 -7.56
N GLN A 56 -5.67 5.37 -7.30
CA GLN A 56 -6.64 4.89 -8.29
C GLN A 56 -7.80 5.85 -8.39
N SER A 57 -8.37 5.98 -9.58
CA SER A 57 -9.66 6.63 -9.78
C SER A 57 -10.37 6.06 -10.99
N GLY A 58 -11.70 6.09 -10.96
CA GLY A 58 -12.52 5.56 -12.03
C GLY A 58 -13.96 6.04 -11.92
N LEU A 59 -14.86 5.32 -12.60
CA LEU A 59 -16.29 5.46 -12.45
C LEU A 59 -16.88 4.22 -11.77
N VAL A 60 -17.94 4.41 -10.99
CA VAL A 60 -18.77 3.34 -10.41
C VAL A 60 -20.23 3.63 -10.74
N GLU A 61 -20.98 2.59 -11.11
CA GLU A 61 -22.41 2.70 -11.40
C GLU A 61 -23.21 2.69 -10.09
N MET A 62 -24.04 3.71 -9.89
CA MET A 62 -24.95 3.79 -8.74
C MET A 62 -26.24 3.01 -9.02
N PRO A 63 -27.00 2.55 -7.99
CA PRO A 63 -28.28 1.84 -8.15
C PRO A 63 -29.41 2.58 -8.91
N ASN A 64 -29.16 3.81 -9.38
CA ASN A 64 -30.06 4.59 -10.25
C ASN A 64 -29.54 4.71 -11.70
N GLY A 65 -28.62 3.84 -12.12
CA GLY A 65 -28.04 3.82 -13.47
C GLY A 65 -27.12 4.99 -13.81
N LYS A 66 -26.71 5.80 -12.81
CA LYS A 66 -25.81 6.95 -13.01
C LYS A 66 -24.41 6.62 -12.53
N PHE A 67 -23.43 6.84 -13.39
CA PHE A 67 -22.03 6.75 -13.02
C PHE A 67 -21.61 7.93 -12.14
N LYS A 68 -20.85 7.65 -11.08
CA LYS A 68 -20.15 8.65 -10.27
C LYS A 68 -18.65 8.37 -10.28
N LYS A 69 -17.84 9.43 -10.13
CA LYS A 69 -16.39 9.30 -9.94
C LYS A 69 -16.08 8.79 -8.53
N TRP A 70 -15.13 7.86 -8.43
CA TRP A 70 -14.47 7.49 -7.18
C TRP A 70 -12.97 7.79 -7.21
N THR A 71 -12.35 7.86 -6.04
CA THR A 71 -10.89 7.97 -5.86
C THR A 71 -10.43 7.16 -4.66
N TYR A 72 -9.36 6.39 -4.80
CA TYR A 72 -8.71 5.66 -3.72
C TYR A 72 -7.22 6.01 -3.69
N PHE A 73 -6.67 6.27 -2.51
CA PHE A 73 -5.25 6.54 -2.31
C PHE A 73 -4.74 5.82 -1.06
N VAL A 74 -3.66 5.04 -1.23
CA VAL A 74 -3.02 4.31 -0.13
C VAL A 74 -1.50 4.56 -0.11
N LYS A 75 -0.95 4.61 1.10
CA LYS A 75 0.48 4.55 1.41
C LYS A 75 0.78 3.23 2.12
N ILE A 76 1.77 2.51 1.61
CA ILE A 76 2.25 1.24 2.15
C ILE A 76 3.77 1.38 2.37
N VAL A 77 4.26 0.87 3.50
CA VAL A 77 5.70 0.83 3.84
C VAL A 77 6.06 -0.57 4.33
N MET A 78 7.31 -0.97 4.15
CA MET A 78 7.93 -2.03 4.95
C MET A 78 7.97 -1.57 6.41
N VAL A 79 7.84 -2.50 7.35
CA VAL A 79 8.03 -2.20 8.78
C VAL A 79 9.47 -2.43 9.22
N PRO A 80 9.95 -1.76 10.29
CA PRO A 80 11.23 -2.09 10.91
C PRO A 80 11.31 -3.55 11.37
N ASP A 81 12.51 -4.15 11.36
CA ASP A 81 12.72 -5.53 11.83
C ASP A 81 12.42 -5.71 13.34
N ASP A 82 12.38 -4.63 14.11
CA ASP A 82 12.01 -4.63 15.54
C ASP A 82 10.49 -4.46 15.80
N ALA A 83 9.70 -4.31 14.73
CA ALA A 83 8.25 -4.25 14.83
C ALA A 83 7.64 -5.63 15.14
N TYR A 84 6.48 -5.62 15.78
CA TYR A 84 5.71 -6.83 16.10
C TYR A 84 4.26 -6.72 15.63
N VAL A 85 3.63 -7.87 15.38
CA VAL A 85 2.20 -7.94 15.03
C VAL A 85 1.37 -8.23 16.27
N GLU A 86 0.33 -7.44 16.50
CA GLU A 86 -0.76 -7.76 17.43
C GLU A 86 -2.10 -7.51 16.74
N ASN A 87 -3.07 -8.43 16.87
CA ASN A 87 -4.44 -8.26 16.34
C ASN A 87 -4.54 -7.89 14.83
N ASN A 88 -3.59 -8.31 14.00
CA ASN A 88 -3.40 -7.94 12.58
C ASN A 88 -2.98 -6.48 12.30
N TYR A 89 -2.40 -5.80 13.30
CA TYR A 89 -1.74 -4.51 13.16
C TYR A 89 -0.25 -4.64 13.52
N TRP A 90 0.60 -3.92 12.79
CA TRP A 90 2.02 -3.76 13.10
C TRP A 90 2.20 -2.65 14.14
N TYR A 91 3.06 -2.89 15.12
CA TYR A 91 3.48 -1.95 16.16
C TYR A 91 5.01 -1.85 16.17
N THR A 92 5.54 -0.64 16.36
CA THR A 92 6.97 -0.43 16.67
C THR A 92 7.34 -1.11 18.00
N VAL A 93 8.63 -1.37 18.24
CA VAL A 93 9.14 -1.88 19.53
C VAL A 93 8.68 -1.07 20.77
N ASN A 94 8.31 0.20 20.58
CA ASN A 94 7.79 1.09 21.64
C ASN A 94 6.25 1.04 21.79
N GLY A 95 5.57 0.08 21.17
CA GLY A 95 4.11 -0.11 21.24
C GLY A 95 3.28 0.91 20.44
N ILE A 96 3.91 1.72 19.58
CA ILE A 96 3.18 2.68 18.71
C ILE A 96 2.73 1.96 17.44
N GLU A 97 1.43 1.99 17.16
CA GLU A 97 0.81 1.41 15.97
C GLU A 97 1.33 2.04 14.67
N ILE A 98 1.86 1.20 13.78
CA ILE A 98 2.26 1.53 12.42
C ILE A 98 1.03 1.43 11.51
N GLY A 99 0.34 0.29 11.52
CA GLY A 99 -0.97 0.10 10.86
C GLY A 99 -1.27 -1.33 10.43
N PRO A 100 -2.40 -1.55 9.72
CA PRO A 100 -2.86 -2.88 9.31
C PRO A 100 -1.81 -3.66 8.53
N VAL A 101 -1.62 -4.94 8.89
CA VAL A 101 -0.76 -5.90 8.18
C VAL A 101 -1.24 -6.08 6.74
N ILE A 102 -0.33 -5.93 5.78
CA ILE A 102 -0.56 -6.25 4.37
C ILE A 102 0.68 -6.95 3.80
N TRP A 103 0.49 -7.94 2.92
CA TRP A 103 1.57 -8.63 2.19
C TRP A 103 2.75 -9.14 3.06
N GLY A 104 2.49 -9.52 4.31
CA GLY A 104 3.52 -9.93 5.27
C GLY A 104 4.12 -8.73 6.00
N ALA A 105 5.38 -8.42 5.71
CA ALA A 105 6.18 -7.40 6.41
C ALA A 105 5.86 -5.94 6.05
N TYR A 106 4.67 -5.68 5.47
CA TYR A 106 4.24 -4.32 5.10
C TYR A 106 3.05 -3.85 5.94
N ALA A 107 2.95 -2.54 6.13
CA ALA A 107 1.86 -1.87 6.82
C ALA A 107 1.20 -0.80 5.95
N ILE A 108 -0.13 -0.69 6.01
CA ILE A 108 -0.85 0.48 5.49
C ILE A 108 -0.68 1.64 6.48
N ILE A 109 0.00 2.72 6.10
CA ILE A 109 0.18 3.90 6.98
C ILE A 109 -0.78 5.06 6.68
N GLN A 110 -1.44 5.04 5.52
CA GLN A 110 -2.51 5.98 5.18
C GLN A 110 -3.44 5.37 4.13
N GLN A 111 -4.76 5.52 4.32
CA GLN A 111 -5.78 5.15 3.36
C GLN A 111 -6.82 6.28 3.27
N VAL A 112 -7.10 6.75 2.07
CA VAL A 112 -8.06 7.81 1.75
C VAL A 112 -8.95 7.31 0.63
N SER A 113 -10.27 7.42 0.79
CA SER A 113 -11.24 7.00 -0.21
C SER A 113 -12.34 8.04 -0.37
N ASN A 114 -12.83 8.17 -1.60
CA ASN A 114 -14.09 8.82 -1.90
C ASN A 114 -14.82 7.89 -2.87
N ASP A 115 -15.62 6.97 -2.34
CA ASP A 115 -16.41 6.03 -3.12
C ASP A 115 -17.90 6.23 -2.80
N PRO A 116 -18.65 6.91 -3.69
CA PRO A 116 -20.07 7.15 -3.51
C PRO A 116 -20.97 5.90 -3.51
N PHE A 117 -20.47 4.74 -3.95
CA PHE A 117 -21.18 3.45 -3.94
C PHE A 117 -21.03 2.76 -2.58
N LEU A 118 -19.82 2.78 -2.01
CA LEU A 118 -19.55 2.28 -0.65
C LEU A 118 -19.98 3.27 0.46
N GLY A 119 -20.20 4.54 0.11
CA GLY A 119 -20.48 5.62 1.06
C GLY A 119 -19.23 6.20 1.73
N GLU A 120 -18.04 5.85 1.23
CA GLU A 120 -16.75 6.27 1.78
C GLU A 120 -16.44 7.73 1.41
N HIS A 121 -15.94 8.52 2.38
CA HIS A 121 -15.52 9.89 2.16
C HIS A 121 -14.38 10.31 3.09
N GLY A 122 -13.25 10.72 2.52
CA GLY A 122 -12.09 11.22 3.26
C GLY A 122 -11.14 10.12 3.74
N ILE A 123 -10.60 10.28 4.95
CA ILE A 123 -9.59 9.39 5.51
C ILE A 123 -10.27 8.15 6.10
N LEU A 124 -9.89 6.97 5.62
CA LEU A 124 -10.29 5.68 6.20
C LEU A 124 -9.28 5.20 7.25
N TYR A 125 -7.98 5.42 7.00
CA TYR A 125 -6.91 5.10 7.95
C TYR A 125 -5.78 6.13 7.90
N LYS A 126 -5.17 6.40 9.06
CA LYS A 126 -3.98 7.24 9.20
C LYS A 126 -3.18 6.77 10.41
N SER A 127 -1.96 6.30 10.15
CA SER A 127 -1.05 5.75 11.16
C SER A 127 -0.87 6.68 12.38
N PRO A 128 -1.01 6.15 13.62
CA PRO A 128 -0.56 6.83 14.84
C PRO A 128 0.94 7.09 14.85
N ALA A 129 1.77 6.14 14.39
CA ALA A 129 3.21 6.37 14.18
C ALA A 129 3.48 7.41 13.07
N GLY A 130 2.55 7.60 12.13
CA GLY A 130 2.46 8.77 11.26
C GLY A 130 2.59 8.45 9.76
N PRO A 131 1.83 9.11 8.87
CA PRO A 131 1.72 8.77 7.44
C PRO A 131 2.90 9.26 6.58
N GLY A 132 4.15 9.21 7.10
CA GLY A 132 5.36 9.63 6.41
C GLY A 132 6.07 8.46 5.73
N LEU A 133 6.60 8.67 4.52
CA LEU A 133 7.25 7.63 3.68
C LEU A 133 8.77 7.50 3.93
N GLY A 134 9.29 8.16 4.97
CA GLY A 134 10.71 8.16 5.34
C GLY A 134 10.85 8.23 6.85
N LYS A 135 10.10 7.36 7.54
CA LYS A 135 10.21 7.10 8.98
C LYS A 135 10.91 5.76 9.28
N TYR A 136 10.93 4.92 8.25
CA TYR A 136 11.41 3.56 8.11
C TYR A 136 11.91 3.45 6.66
#